data_AF-A0A2N5MDK7-F1
#
_entry.id   AF-A0A2N5MDK7-F1
#
_cell.length_a   1.000
_cell.length_b   1.000
_cell.length_c   1.000
_cell.angle_alpha   90.00
_cell.angle_beta   90.00
_cell.angle_gamma   90.00
#
_symmetry.space_group_name_H-M   'P 1'
#
loop_
_entity.id
_entity.type
_entity.pdbx_description
1 polymer ?
#
loop_
_entity_poly.entity_id
_entity_poly.type
_entity_poly.pdbx_seq_one_letter_code
_entity_poly.pdbx_strand_id
1 'polypeptide(L)'
;MKWNNNEKGYTLIIVLLTITLIGVFSVTLLTNVLNSSVQNRKTEEKIQLTNLTEMGTIYYRTLVESIVPTLPSDTDEAIALLHQELPNMDSPSTRNPTYYYKIETANIKKIGNKKIEIIYRSIGFVSDYRMEKSEKITLSKNGSGSFDFGNINPKGASYQQIDWNKSHYLDDTSYNKNVNFLSEVRINPTVNLVINGNIVANQGLYMPSNGLFKVNGHFYYRGGDLFLNQESRLEIAGDALFETVSLQGNSIKNGASICVHGKIHKPENLFPLTVEKTSETSCKHLGEGVWELNKNSNGDGNSYWEIIGSTSLD
;
A
#
# COMPACT_ATOMS: atom_id res chain seq x y z
N MET A 1 -27.63 82.54 -1.72
CA MET A 1 -28.38 81.34 -1.28
C MET A 1 -27.34 80.23 -1.06
N LYS A 2 -26.95 79.95 0.19
CA LYS A 2 -25.95 78.92 0.50
C LYS A 2 -26.66 77.57 0.64
N TRP A 3 -26.40 76.65 -0.28
CA TRP A 3 -26.85 75.26 -0.18
C TRP A 3 -26.03 74.57 0.91
N ASN A 4 -26.67 74.17 2.01
CA ASN A 4 -26.04 73.30 2.99
C ASN A 4 -26.13 71.86 2.47
N ASN A 5 -25.05 71.36 1.88
CA ASN A 5 -24.95 69.97 1.41
C ASN A 5 -24.99 69.03 2.62
N ASN A 6 -26.07 68.25 2.73
CA ASN A 6 -26.27 67.29 3.81
C ASN A 6 -25.51 65.98 3.53
N GLU A 7 -24.18 66.02 3.62
CA GLU A 7 -23.31 64.88 3.29
C GLU A 7 -23.33 63.78 4.38
N LYS A 8 -23.80 64.09 5.58
CA LYS A 8 -23.83 63.16 6.72
C LYS A 8 -24.77 61.96 6.52
N GLY A 9 -25.84 62.13 5.73
CA GLY A 9 -26.78 61.04 5.43
C GLY A 9 -26.22 60.02 4.45
N TYR A 10 -25.41 60.46 3.48
CA TYR A 10 -24.87 59.60 2.43
C TYR A 10 -23.80 58.65 2.96
N THR A 11 -22.95 59.11 3.89
CA THR A 11 -21.94 58.26 4.55
C THR A 11 -22.57 57.10 5.32
N LEU A 12 -23.68 57.35 6.03
CA LEU A 12 -24.37 56.31 6.80
C LEU A 12 -24.92 55.21 5.87
N ILE A 13 -25.49 55.60 4.73
CA ILE A 13 -26.02 54.67 3.73
C ILE A 13 -24.89 53.83 3.13
N ILE A 14 -23.75 54.43 2.80
CA ILE A 14 -22.60 53.69 2.27
C ILE A 14 -22.11 52.65 3.28
N VAL A 15 -21.91 53.02 4.54
CA VAL A 15 -21.42 52.09 5.56
C VAL A 15 -22.39 50.93 5.75
N LEU A 16 -23.70 51.21 5.81
CA LEU A 16 -24.73 50.17 5.92
C LEU A 16 -24.71 49.23 4.71
N LEU A 17 -24.59 49.78 3.50
CA LEU A 17 -24.48 49.02 2.25
C LEU A 17 -23.22 48.14 2.26
N THR A 18 -22.07 48.68 2.66
CA THR A 18 -20.80 47.95 2.72
C THR A 18 -20.86 46.82 3.74
N ILE A 19 -21.39 47.04 4.94
CA ILE A 19 -21.55 45.99 5.96
C ILE A 19 -22.48 44.89 5.45
N THR A 20 -23.58 45.24 4.79
CA THR A 20 -24.52 44.26 4.20
C THR A 20 -23.83 43.42 3.12
N LEU A 21 -23.05 44.06 2.25
CA LEU A 21 -22.35 43.41 1.15
C LEU A 21 -21.23 42.48 1.66
N ILE A 22 -20.49 42.90 2.69
CA ILE A 22 -19.55 42.03 3.40
C ILE A 22 -20.30 40.84 4.02
N GLY A 23 -21.43 41.07 4.68
CA GLY A 23 -22.23 40.01 5.30
C GLY A 23 -22.68 38.93 4.30
N VAL A 24 -23.19 39.33 3.13
CA VAL A 24 -23.61 38.40 2.08
C VAL A 24 -22.41 37.59 1.55
N PHE A 25 -21.24 38.23 1.37
CA PHE A 25 -20.05 37.53 0.89
C PHE A 25 -19.44 36.60 1.93
N SER A 26 -19.42 36.98 3.21
CA SER A 26 -18.92 36.14 4.29
C SER A 26 -19.68 34.82 4.40
N VAL A 27 -21.01 34.84 4.31
CA VAL A 27 -21.83 33.62 4.36
C VAL A 27 -21.57 32.71 3.15
N THR A 28 -21.42 33.32 1.97
CA THR A 28 -21.12 32.58 0.72
C THR A 28 -19.76 31.89 0.80
N LEU A 29 -18.72 32.60 1.25
CA LEU A 29 -17.37 32.03 1.39
C LEU A 29 -17.33 30.90 2.42
N LEU A 30 -18.01 31.08 3.56
CA LEU A 30 -18.07 30.04 4.60
C LEU A 30 -18.70 28.75 4.08
N THR A 31 -19.78 28.86 3.30
CA THR A 31 -20.44 27.71 2.69
C THR A 31 -19.51 26.96 1.72
N ASN A 32 -18.71 27.68 0.93
CA ASN A 32 -17.75 27.08 0.02
C ASN A 32 -16.61 26.34 0.75
N VAL A 33 -16.08 26.91 1.84
CA VAL A 33 -15.03 26.27 2.64
C VAL A 33 -15.53 24.99 3.30
N LEU A 34 -16.73 25.01 3.89
CA LEU A 34 -17.33 23.83 4.52
C LEU A 34 -17.62 22.72 3.50
N ASN A 35 -18.14 23.07 2.32
CA ASN A 35 -18.39 22.11 1.25
C ASN A 35 -17.10 21.44 0.74
N SER A 36 -16.00 22.20 0.63
CA SER A 36 -14.69 21.67 0.21
C SER A 36 -14.14 20.66 1.22
N SER A 37 -14.18 20.97 2.51
CA SER A 37 -13.72 20.06 3.57
C SER A 37 -14.48 18.73 3.57
N VAL A 38 -15.81 18.78 3.41
CA VAL A 38 -16.65 17.57 3.34
C VAL A 38 -16.34 16.73 2.08
N GLN A 39 -16.08 17.39 0.94
CA GLN A 39 -15.70 16.68 -0.30
C GLN A 39 -14.34 16.03 -0.21
N ASN A 40 -13.36 16.68 0.42
CA ASN A 40 -12.03 16.13 0.64
C ASN A 40 -12.11 14.87 1.51
N ARG A 41 -12.84 14.92 2.62
CA ARG A 41 -13.05 13.75 3.49
C ARG A 41 -13.68 12.58 2.73
N LYS A 42 -14.75 12.83 1.96
CA LYS A 42 -15.39 11.78 1.13
C LYS A 42 -14.44 11.20 0.07
N THR A 43 -13.59 12.05 -0.50
CA THR A 43 -12.60 11.61 -1.49
C THR A 43 -11.55 10.72 -0.83
N GLU A 44 -11.06 11.10 0.35
CA GLU A 44 -10.11 10.31 1.12
C GLU A 44 -10.73 8.97 1.56
N GLU A 45 -11.93 8.98 2.13
CA GLU A 45 -12.68 7.77 2.51
C GLU A 45 -12.86 6.83 1.31
N LYS A 46 -13.18 7.39 0.12
CA LYS A 46 -13.30 6.61 -1.12
C LYS A 46 -11.97 6.00 -1.57
N ILE A 47 -10.86 6.74 -1.46
CA ILE A 47 -9.52 6.22 -1.78
C ILE A 47 -9.17 5.08 -0.82
N GLN A 48 -9.34 5.29 0.48
CA GLN A 48 -9.08 4.27 1.51
C GLN A 48 -9.94 3.02 1.28
N LEU A 49 -11.21 3.20 0.94
CA LEU A 49 -12.15 2.12 0.66
C LEU A 49 -11.76 1.32 -0.59
N THR A 50 -11.29 2.01 -1.63
CA THR A 50 -10.75 1.38 -2.84
C THR A 50 -9.51 0.56 -2.49
N ASN A 51 -8.56 1.13 -1.76
CA ASN A 51 -7.33 0.46 -1.36
C ASN A 51 -7.61 -0.78 -0.51
N LEU A 52 -8.50 -0.69 0.48
CA LEU A 52 -8.90 -1.85 1.31
C LEU A 52 -9.53 -2.97 0.47
N THR A 53 -10.40 -2.61 -0.47
CA THR A 53 -11.03 -3.57 -1.37
C THR A 53 -9.99 -4.24 -2.27
N GLU A 54 -9.02 -3.48 -2.78
CA GLU A 54 -7.91 -4.00 -3.58
C GLU A 54 -6.98 -4.89 -2.77
N MET A 55 -6.62 -4.50 -1.54
CA MET A 55 -5.83 -5.32 -0.63
C MET A 55 -6.50 -6.67 -0.37
N GLY A 56 -7.81 -6.72 -0.15
CA GLY A 56 -8.53 -7.99 -0.01
C GLY A 56 -8.47 -8.86 -1.28
N THR A 57 -8.54 -8.26 -2.48
CA THR A 57 -8.35 -9.03 -3.74
C THR A 57 -6.94 -9.55 -3.91
N ILE A 58 -5.94 -8.73 -3.57
CA ILE A 58 -4.52 -9.05 -3.64
C ILE A 58 -4.21 -10.20 -2.68
N TYR A 59 -4.67 -10.09 -1.43
CA TYR A 59 -4.49 -11.10 -0.39
C TYR A 59 -5.14 -12.43 -0.77
N TYR A 60 -6.41 -12.43 -1.17
CA TYR A 60 -7.10 -13.67 -1.52
C TYR A 60 -6.44 -14.36 -2.71
N ARG A 61 -6.01 -13.60 -3.72
CA ARG A 61 -5.27 -14.16 -4.85
C ARG A 61 -3.98 -14.83 -4.40
N THR A 62 -3.20 -14.19 -3.53
CA THR A 62 -1.96 -14.75 -2.98
C THR A 62 -2.19 -16.01 -2.17
N LEU A 63 -3.28 -16.05 -1.41
CA LEU A 63 -3.69 -17.23 -0.68
C LEU A 63 -4.02 -18.39 -1.62
N VAL A 64 -4.79 -18.14 -2.68
CA VAL A 64 -5.03 -19.17 -3.70
C VAL A 64 -3.69 -19.59 -4.35
N GLU A 65 -2.79 -18.62 -4.61
CA GLU A 65 -1.47 -18.88 -5.23
C GLU A 65 -0.57 -19.79 -4.39
N SER A 66 -0.60 -19.64 -3.07
CA SER A 66 0.18 -20.49 -2.18
C SER A 66 -0.38 -21.91 -2.05
N ILE A 67 -1.70 -22.08 -2.26
CA ILE A 67 -2.38 -23.39 -2.19
C ILE A 67 -2.25 -24.18 -3.50
N VAL A 68 -2.19 -23.52 -4.66
CA VAL A 68 -2.15 -24.21 -5.95
C VAL A 68 -1.08 -25.31 -6.08
N PRO A 69 0.18 -25.12 -5.63
CA PRO A 69 1.20 -26.15 -5.69
C PRO A 69 0.90 -27.40 -4.85
N THR A 70 0.02 -27.30 -3.85
CA THR A 70 -0.36 -28.42 -2.96
C THR A 70 -1.64 -29.13 -3.41
N LEU A 71 -2.31 -28.62 -4.45
CA LEU A 71 -3.55 -29.22 -4.94
C LEU A 71 -3.32 -30.60 -5.55
N PRO A 72 -4.18 -31.58 -5.25
CA PRO A 72 -4.14 -32.89 -5.89
C PRO A 72 -4.47 -32.77 -7.38
N SER A 73 -3.99 -33.73 -8.18
CA SER A 73 -4.28 -33.75 -9.62
C SER A 73 -5.75 -34.04 -9.92
N ASP A 74 -6.48 -34.70 -9.03
CA ASP A 74 -7.92 -34.89 -9.18
C ASP A 74 -8.67 -33.58 -8.94
N THR A 75 -9.62 -33.26 -9.82
CA THR A 75 -10.31 -31.96 -9.79
C THR A 75 -11.31 -31.87 -8.64
N ASP A 76 -11.93 -32.98 -8.27
CA ASP A 76 -12.98 -33.01 -7.26
C ASP A 76 -12.33 -32.98 -5.85
N GLU A 77 -11.21 -33.69 -5.67
CA GLU A 77 -10.35 -33.56 -4.48
C GLU A 77 -9.77 -32.15 -4.33
N ALA A 78 -9.31 -31.53 -5.42
CA ALA A 78 -8.77 -30.17 -5.38
C ALA A 78 -9.83 -29.13 -4.98
N ILE A 79 -11.07 -29.29 -5.45
CA ILE A 79 -12.19 -28.42 -5.04
C ILE A 79 -12.50 -28.60 -3.54
N ALA A 80 -12.50 -29.84 -3.05
CA ALA A 80 -12.71 -30.10 -1.62
C ALA A 80 -11.61 -29.44 -0.76
N LEU A 81 -10.34 -29.55 -1.18
CA LEU A 81 -9.22 -28.90 -0.49
C LEU A 81 -9.32 -27.37 -0.54
N LEU A 82 -9.70 -26.79 -1.69
CA LEU A 82 -9.93 -25.35 -1.80
C LEU A 82 -11.06 -24.87 -0.88
N HIS A 83 -12.15 -25.63 -0.73
CA HIS A 83 -13.21 -25.30 0.22
C HIS A 83 -12.76 -25.35 1.68
N GLN A 84 -11.80 -26.23 2.00
CA GLN A 84 -11.23 -26.35 3.34
C GLN A 84 -10.22 -25.22 3.63
N GLU A 85 -9.33 -24.93 2.69
CA GLU A 85 -8.20 -24.01 2.87
C GLU A 85 -8.53 -22.54 2.56
N LEU A 86 -9.63 -22.27 1.85
CA LEU A 86 -10.12 -20.91 1.58
C LEU A 86 -11.31 -20.59 2.50
N PRO A 87 -11.07 -20.31 3.80
CA PRO A 87 -12.14 -19.88 4.68
C PRO A 87 -12.74 -18.57 4.17
N ASN A 88 -14.03 -18.36 4.44
CA ASN A 88 -14.57 -17.00 4.43
C ASN A 88 -13.80 -16.22 5.49
N MET A 89 -12.95 -15.30 5.04
CA MET A 89 -12.19 -14.45 5.95
C MET A 89 -13.03 -13.23 6.28
N ASP A 90 -13.71 -13.32 7.41
CA ASP A 90 -14.04 -12.13 8.17
C ASP A 90 -12.74 -11.59 8.74
N SER A 91 -12.31 -10.38 8.37
CA SER A 91 -11.16 -9.75 9.02
C SER A 91 -11.47 -9.63 10.52
N PRO A 92 -10.72 -10.32 11.41
CA PRO A 92 -11.05 -10.32 12.82
C PRO A 92 -10.57 -9.03 13.49
N SER A 93 -11.55 -8.32 14.06
CA SER A 93 -11.51 -7.34 15.17
C SER A 93 -10.15 -6.89 15.72
N THR A 94 -9.52 -5.89 15.12
CA THR A 94 -8.53 -5.07 15.83
C THR A 94 -9.10 -3.68 16.09
N ARG A 95 -9.86 -3.57 17.19
CA ARG A 95 -10.23 -2.36 17.99
C ARG A 95 -10.79 -1.12 17.30
N ASN A 96 -10.87 -1.06 15.97
CA ASN A 96 -11.37 0.08 15.24
C ASN A 96 -12.31 -0.42 14.13
N PRO A 97 -13.64 -0.49 14.37
CA PRO A 97 -14.61 -0.97 13.38
C PRO A 97 -14.66 -0.08 12.12
N THR A 98 -13.92 1.03 12.13
CA THR A 98 -13.90 2.03 11.08
C THR A 98 -13.18 1.57 9.82
N TYR A 99 -12.20 0.65 9.88
CA TYR A 99 -11.41 0.26 8.71
C TYR A 99 -11.12 -1.24 8.67
N TYR A 100 -11.74 -1.97 7.76
CA TYR A 100 -11.45 -3.39 7.56
C TYR A 100 -11.88 -3.83 6.16
N TYR A 101 -11.46 -5.03 5.75
CA TYR A 101 -12.01 -5.69 4.58
C TYR A 101 -12.51 -7.08 4.95
N LYS A 102 -13.42 -7.63 4.16
CA LYS A 102 -13.96 -8.97 4.29
C LYS A 102 -13.85 -9.67 2.95
N ILE A 103 -13.52 -10.96 2.96
CA ILE A 103 -13.53 -11.77 1.76
C ILE A 103 -14.60 -12.84 1.88
N GLU A 104 -15.49 -12.85 0.88
CA GLU A 104 -16.55 -13.85 0.77
C GLU A 104 -16.31 -14.71 -0.47
N THR A 105 -16.10 -16.00 -0.26
CA THR A 105 -16.00 -16.97 -1.34
C THR A 105 -17.41 -17.29 -1.83
N ALA A 106 -17.73 -16.80 -3.03
CA ALA A 106 -19.07 -16.93 -3.58
C ALA A 106 -19.31 -18.32 -4.20
N ASN A 107 -18.34 -18.84 -4.94
CA ASN A 107 -18.48 -20.13 -5.61
C ASN A 107 -17.12 -20.72 -6.02
N ILE A 108 -16.92 -22.01 -5.79
CA ILE A 108 -15.82 -22.78 -6.36
C ILE A 108 -16.47 -23.91 -7.18
N LYS A 109 -16.27 -23.89 -8.49
CA LYS A 109 -16.88 -24.88 -9.38
C LYS A 109 -15.93 -25.37 -10.45
N LYS A 110 -16.18 -26.59 -10.89
CA LYS A 110 -15.50 -27.23 -12.00
C LYS A 110 -16.00 -26.68 -13.34
N ILE A 111 -15.08 -26.42 -14.27
CA ILE A 111 -15.38 -26.10 -15.68
C ILE A 111 -14.73 -27.17 -16.56
N GLY A 112 -15.47 -28.24 -16.82
CA GLY A 112 -14.95 -29.41 -17.53
C GLY A 112 -13.91 -30.19 -16.71
N ASN A 113 -13.11 -31.05 -17.35
CA ASN A 113 -12.22 -31.98 -16.63
C ASN A 113 -10.86 -31.40 -16.24
N LYS A 114 -10.59 -30.12 -16.56
CA LYS A 114 -9.26 -29.53 -16.45
C LYS A 114 -9.24 -28.12 -15.88
N LYS A 115 -10.38 -27.55 -15.49
CA LYS A 115 -10.43 -26.17 -14.98
C LYS A 115 -11.27 -26.06 -13.72
N ILE A 116 -10.82 -25.22 -12.81
CA ILE A 116 -11.54 -24.82 -11.61
C ILE A 116 -11.75 -23.31 -11.70
N GLU A 117 -12.97 -22.85 -11.47
CA GLU A 117 -13.32 -21.43 -11.38
C GLU A 117 -13.68 -21.08 -9.95
N ILE A 118 -12.98 -20.09 -9.40
CA ILE A 118 -13.19 -19.54 -8.06
C ILE A 118 -13.73 -18.12 -8.26
N ILE A 119 -14.94 -17.87 -7.78
CA ILE A 119 -15.58 -16.55 -7.73
C ILE A 119 -15.59 -16.12 -6.28
N TYR A 120 -15.07 -14.93 -6.00
CA TYR A 120 -15.01 -14.37 -4.67
C TYR A 120 -15.29 -12.86 -4.70
N ARG A 121 -15.62 -12.31 -3.54
CA ARG A 121 -15.91 -10.88 -3.33
C ARG A 121 -15.00 -10.35 -2.24
N SER A 122 -14.25 -9.31 -2.56
CA SER A 122 -13.56 -8.48 -1.57
C SER A 122 -14.47 -7.30 -1.22
N ILE A 123 -14.68 -7.06 0.06
CA ILE A 123 -15.58 -6.04 0.58
C ILE A 123 -14.76 -5.14 1.52
N GLY A 124 -14.49 -3.90 1.11
CA GLY A 124 -13.88 -2.91 2.00
C GLY A 124 -14.94 -2.16 2.82
N PHE A 125 -14.56 -1.75 4.04
CA PHE A 125 -15.37 -0.94 4.95
C PHE A 125 -14.54 0.26 5.44
N VAL A 126 -15.09 1.46 5.30
CA VAL A 126 -14.55 2.73 5.82
C VAL A 126 -15.68 3.50 6.48
N SER A 127 -15.71 3.56 7.81
CA SER A 127 -16.83 4.12 8.57
C SER A 127 -18.16 3.46 8.17
N ASP A 128 -19.10 4.22 7.60
CA ASP A 128 -20.39 3.72 7.08
C ASP A 128 -20.34 3.36 5.58
N TYR A 129 -19.21 3.59 4.92
CA TYR A 129 -19.05 3.31 3.49
C TYR A 129 -18.59 1.87 3.27
N ARG A 130 -19.17 1.26 2.23
CA ARG A 130 -18.84 -0.09 1.78
C ARG A 130 -18.58 -0.08 0.27
N MET A 131 -17.54 -0.79 -0.15
CA MET A 131 -17.27 -1.06 -1.56
C MET A 131 -17.03 -2.55 -1.74
N GLU A 132 -17.49 -3.08 -2.86
CA GLU A 132 -17.34 -4.48 -3.20
C GLU A 132 -16.65 -4.61 -4.54
N LYS A 133 -15.74 -5.56 -4.65
CA LYS A 133 -15.10 -5.96 -5.89
C LYS A 133 -15.19 -7.47 -6.02
N SER A 134 -15.89 -7.91 -7.07
CA SER A 134 -15.98 -9.33 -7.42
C SER A 134 -14.85 -9.69 -8.38
N GLU A 135 -14.13 -10.76 -8.07
CA GLU A 135 -13.09 -11.30 -8.94
C GLU A 135 -13.30 -12.77 -9.22
N LYS A 136 -12.66 -13.20 -10.31
CA LYS A 136 -12.74 -14.56 -10.83
C LYS A 136 -11.35 -15.07 -11.12
N ILE A 137 -11.00 -16.16 -10.47
CA ILE A 137 -9.75 -16.90 -10.68
C ILE A 137 -10.10 -18.17 -11.45
N THR A 138 -9.30 -18.51 -12.46
CA THR A 138 -9.48 -19.75 -13.23
C THR A 138 -8.18 -20.53 -13.22
N LEU A 139 -8.20 -21.65 -12.50
CA LEU A 139 -7.10 -22.60 -12.47
C LEU A 139 -7.25 -23.57 -13.65
N SER A 140 -6.17 -23.82 -14.37
CA SER A 140 -6.13 -24.77 -15.49
C SER A 140 -5.07 -25.84 -15.22
N LYS A 141 -5.45 -27.10 -15.42
CA LYS A 141 -4.53 -28.24 -15.31
C LYS A 141 -3.57 -28.25 -16.50
N ASN A 142 -2.28 -28.21 -16.24
CA ASN A 142 -1.23 -28.31 -17.25
C ASN A 142 -1.04 -29.77 -17.71
N GLY A 143 -0.14 -29.99 -18.67
CA GLY A 143 0.13 -31.33 -19.23
C GLY A 143 0.67 -32.34 -18.22
N SER A 144 1.31 -31.89 -17.14
CA SER A 144 1.80 -32.75 -16.04
C SER A 144 0.75 -33.04 -14.97
N GLY A 145 -0.44 -32.44 -15.10
CA GLY A 145 -1.54 -32.65 -14.18
C GLY A 145 -1.54 -31.76 -12.94
N SER A 146 -0.62 -30.80 -12.84
CA SER A 146 -0.65 -29.74 -11.83
C SER A 146 -1.53 -28.58 -12.28
N PHE A 147 -2.13 -27.86 -11.33
CA PHE A 147 -2.88 -26.65 -11.62
C PHE A 147 -1.92 -25.48 -11.80
N ASP A 148 -2.20 -24.65 -12.81
CA ASP A 148 -1.57 -23.34 -13.02
C ASP A 148 -2.68 -22.31 -13.16
N PHE A 149 -2.38 -21.07 -12.81
CA PHE A 149 -3.34 -19.97 -12.81
C PHE A 149 -3.78 -19.49 -14.19
N GLY A 150 -3.16 -20.00 -15.26
CA GLY A 150 -3.18 -19.32 -16.54
C GLY A 150 -2.62 -17.90 -16.41
N ASN A 151 -2.56 -17.14 -17.49
CA ASN A 151 -2.16 -15.74 -17.44
C ASN A 151 -3.19 -14.92 -16.64
N ILE A 152 -3.08 -14.86 -15.30
CA ILE A 152 -3.82 -13.87 -14.51
C ILE A 152 -3.11 -12.54 -14.67
N ASN A 153 -3.55 -11.78 -15.67
CA ASN A 153 -3.41 -10.35 -15.59
C ASN A 153 -4.51 -9.87 -14.63
N PRO A 154 -4.21 -9.28 -13.45
CA PRO A 154 -5.24 -8.57 -12.70
C PRO A 154 -5.89 -7.57 -13.66
N LYS A 155 -7.18 -7.75 -13.94
CA LYS A 155 -7.89 -6.92 -14.91
C LYS A 155 -7.84 -5.47 -14.43
N GLY A 156 -6.95 -4.68 -15.03
CA GLY A 156 -6.82 -3.23 -14.84
C GLY A 156 -5.39 -2.74 -14.60
N ALA A 157 -4.51 -3.56 -14.05
CA ALA A 157 -3.12 -3.18 -13.81
C ALA A 157 -2.19 -4.12 -14.60
N SER A 158 -1.63 -3.63 -15.71
CA SER A 158 -0.59 -4.37 -16.42
C SER A 158 0.69 -4.31 -15.58
N TYR A 159 1.05 -5.43 -14.95
CA TYR A 159 2.36 -5.57 -14.34
C TYR A 159 3.35 -6.01 -15.42
N GLN A 160 4.51 -5.35 -15.48
CA GLN A 160 5.65 -5.99 -16.11
C GLN A 160 6.12 -7.09 -15.17
N GLN A 161 5.96 -8.34 -15.59
CA GLN A 161 6.64 -9.43 -14.94
C GLN A 161 8.12 -9.34 -15.27
N ILE A 162 8.93 -9.33 -14.22
CA ILE A 162 10.37 -9.34 -14.32
C ILE A 162 10.81 -10.62 -13.62
N ASP A 163 11.10 -11.64 -14.43
CA ASP A 163 11.70 -12.89 -13.99
C ASP A 163 13.21 -12.81 -14.22
N TRP A 164 13.97 -12.65 -13.14
CA TRP A 164 15.43 -12.54 -13.20
C TRP A 164 16.06 -13.82 -12.69
N ASN A 165 16.88 -14.44 -13.54
CA ASN A 165 17.80 -15.47 -13.12
C ASN A 165 18.77 -14.88 -12.08
N LYS A 166 19.02 -15.62 -11.00
CA LYS A 166 19.71 -15.22 -9.75
C LYS A 166 21.10 -14.56 -9.88
N SER A 167 21.66 -14.42 -11.08
CA SER A 167 23.05 -14.02 -11.32
C SER A 167 23.27 -12.59 -11.82
N HIS A 168 22.22 -11.82 -12.15
CA HIS A 168 22.39 -10.50 -12.73
C HIS A 168 21.86 -9.39 -11.80
N TYR A 169 22.51 -8.22 -11.83
CA TYR A 169 22.05 -7.00 -11.17
C TYR A 169 21.16 -6.17 -12.10
N LEU A 170 20.11 -5.55 -11.55
CA LEU A 170 19.29 -4.59 -12.30
C LEU A 170 20.11 -3.34 -12.61
N ASP A 171 20.33 -3.09 -13.91
CA ASP A 171 21.02 -1.91 -14.43
C ASP A 171 20.07 -0.82 -14.95
N ASP A 172 18.78 -1.14 -15.09
CA ASP A 172 17.77 -0.17 -15.48
C ASP A 172 17.55 0.87 -14.39
N THR A 173 17.49 2.14 -14.78
CA THR A 173 17.31 3.26 -13.84
C THR A 173 15.85 3.56 -13.54
N SER A 174 14.91 3.15 -14.41
CA SER A 174 13.49 3.40 -14.15
C SER A 174 12.51 2.48 -14.88
N TYR A 175 11.34 2.27 -14.27
CA TYR A 175 10.19 1.60 -14.87
C TYR A 175 8.93 2.45 -14.72
N ASN A 176 8.20 2.67 -15.81
CA ASN A 176 7.01 3.55 -15.85
C ASN A 176 5.67 2.80 -15.69
N LYS A 177 5.68 1.70 -14.96
CA LYS A 177 4.51 0.83 -14.79
C LYS A 177 4.65 0.00 -13.52
N ASN A 178 3.58 -0.68 -13.17
CA ASN A 178 3.60 -1.62 -12.06
C ASN A 178 4.57 -2.77 -12.37
N VAL A 179 5.35 -3.19 -11.37
CA VAL A 179 6.37 -4.23 -11.52
C VAL A 179 6.07 -5.38 -10.57
N ASN A 180 6.14 -6.61 -11.08
CA ASN A 180 6.03 -7.81 -10.28
C ASN A 180 7.32 -8.61 -10.41
N PHE A 181 8.10 -8.67 -9.34
CA PHE A 181 9.30 -9.45 -9.24
C PHE A 181 8.94 -10.86 -8.77
N LEU A 182 9.07 -11.82 -9.69
CA LEU A 182 8.77 -13.23 -9.43
C LEU A 182 9.92 -13.93 -8.70
N SER A 183 11.14 -13.41 -8.83
CA SER A 183 12.37 -13.93 -8.24
C SER A 183 13.04 -12.92 -7.31
N GLU A 184 14.12 -13.35 -6.64
CA GLU A 184 14.96 -12.46 -5.82
C GLU A 184 15.52 -11.30 -6.66
N VAL A 185 15.39 -10.09 -6.15
CA VAL A 185 15.83 -8.86 -6.80
C VAL A 185 17.17 -8.43 -6.25
N ARG A 186 18.18 -8.34 -7.12
CA ARG A 186 19.50 -7.79 -6.78
C ARG A 186 19.68 -6.46 -7.48
N ILE A 187 19.71 -5.36 -6.72
CA ILE A 187 19.89 -4.01 -7.28
C ILE A 187 21.38 -3.72 -7.35
N ASN A 188 21.83 -3.22 -8.50
CA ASN A 188 23.24 -2.87 -8.67
C ASN A 188 23.63 -1.78 -7.65
N PRO A 189 24.74 -1.97 -6.90
CA PRO A 189 25.41 -0.95 -6.10
C PRO A 189 25.36 0.51 -6.56
N THR A 190 25.47 0.74 -7.86
CA THR A 190 25.66 2.07 -8.45
C THR A 190 24.40 2.63 -9.10
N VAL A 191 23.29 1.89 -9.06
CA VAL A 191 22.07 2.22 -9.79
C VAL A 191 21.02 2.77 -8.85
N ASN A 192 20.44 3.90 -9.25
CA ASN A 192 19.23 4.42 -8.67
C ASN A 192 18.06 3.88 -9.47
N LEU A 193 17.35 2.90 -8.92
CA LEU A 193 16.19 2.27 -9.54
C LEU A 193 14.92 2.99 -9.12
N VAL A 194 14.16 3.51 -10.08
CA VAL A 194 12.89 4.23 -9.83
C VAL A 194 11.71 3.52 -10.47
N ILE A 195 10.74 3.06 -9.67
CA ILE A 195 9.48 2.48 -10.14
C ILE A 195 8.38 3.52 -10.05
N ASN A 196 7.91 4.03 -11.18
CA ASN A 196 6.73 4.90 -11.29
C ASN A 196 5.45 4.05 -11.31
N GLY A 197 5.21 3.30 -10.24
CA GLY A 197 4.07 2.41 -10.10
C GLY A 197 4.12 1.60 -8.80
N ASN A 198 3.18 0.67 -8.68
CA ASN A 198 3.14 -0.30 -7.59
C ASN A 198 4.13 -1.42 -7.85
N ILE A 199 4.67 -1.98 -6.78
CA ILE A 199 5.60 -3.09 -6.86
C ILE A 199 5.19 -4.24 -5.96
N VAL A 200 5.31 -5.45 -6.50
CA VAL A 200 5.18 -6.69 -5.75
C VAL A 200 6.52 -7.41 -5.81
N ALA A 201 7.13 -7.64 -4.66
CA ALA A 201 8.33 -8.45 -4.49
C ALA A 201 7.95 -9.76 -3.79
N ASN A 202 7.89 -10.86 -4.55
CA ASN A 202 7.46 -12.15 -4.01
C ASN A 202 8.58 -12.91 -3.30
N GLN A 203 9.83 -12.49 -3.50
CA GLN A 203 11.03 -13.10 -2.93
C GLN A 203 11.98 -12.01 -2.39
N GLY A 204 13.23 -12.38 -2.10
CA GLY A 204 14.22 -11.51 -1.49
C GLY A 204 14.48 -10.23 -2.28
N LEU A 205 14.87 -9.17 -1.57
CA LEU A 205 15.32 -7.90 -2.13
C LEU A 205 16.69 -7.61 -1.56
N TYR A 206 17.70 -7.48 -2.41
CA TYR A 206 19.10 -7.40 -2.05
C TYR A 206 19.74 -6.14 -2.65
N MET A 207 20.10 -5.19 -1.78
CA MET A 207 20.78 -3.94 -2.07
C MET A 207 22.13 -3.91 -1.31
N PRO A 208 23.23 -4.34 -1.93
CA PRO A 208 24.50 -4.56 -1.21
C PRO A 208 25.28 -3.29 -0.83
N SER A 209 24.98 -2.14 -1.44
CA SER A 209 25.67 -0.87 -1.19
C SER A 209 24.80 0.34 -1.55
N ASN A 210 25.41 1.54 -1.64
CA ASN A 210 24.83 2.90 -1.79
C ASN A 210 23.89 3.18 -2.99
N GLY A 211 22.96 2.28 -3.31
CA GLY A 211 21.91 2.50 -4.31
C GLY A 211 20.63 3.06 -3.70
N LEU A 212 19.89 3.85 -4.48
CA LEU A 212 18.52 4.27 -4.14
C LEU A 212 17.53 3.39 -4.90
N PHE A 213 16.65 2.71 -4.18
CA PHE A 213 15.49 2.06 -4.74
C PHE A 213 14.23 2.84 -4.37
N LYS A 214 13.67 3.54 -5.35
CA LYS A 214 12.50 4.40 -5.16
C LYS A 214 11.26 3.79 -5.80
N VAL A 215 10.17 3.78 -5.07
CA VAL A 215 8.85 3.30 -5.48
C VAL A 215 7.87 4.44 -5.30
N ASN A 216 7.41 5.01 -6.42
CA ASN A 216 6.45 6.13 -6.40
C ASN A 216 4.99 5.67 -6.21
N GLY A 217 4.75 4.37 -5.96
CA GLY A 217 3.46 3.80 -5.61
C GLY A 217 3.52 2.99 -4.32
N HIS A 218 2.69 1.94 -4.25
CA HIS A 218 2.64 1.02 -3.10
C HIS A 218 3.68 -0.09 -3.21
N PHE A 219 4.22 -0.52 -2.07
CA PHE A 219 5.22 -1.58 -1.97
C PHE A 219 4.65 -2.81 -1.26
N TYR A 220 4.55 -3.93 -1.98
CA TYR A 220 4.06 -5.19 -1.44
C TYR A 220 5.22 -6.20 -1.39
N TYR A 221 5.71 -6.51 -0.20
CA TYR A 221 6.77 -7.48 0.03
C TYR A 221 6.21 -8.75 0.64
N ARG A 222 6.24 -9.84 -0.12
CA ARG A 222 5.54 -11.08 0.23
C ARG A 222 6.43 -12.23 0.67
N GLY A 223 7.76 -12.10 0.61
CA GLY A 223 8.62 -13.24 0.94
C GLY A 223 10.11 -13.00 0.79
N GLY A 224 10.90 -13.82 1.50
CA GLY A 224 12.36 -13.87 1.38
C GLY A 224 13.11 -12.95 2.36
N ASP A 225 14.41 -12.78 2.07
CA ASP A 225 15.29 -11.92 2.84
C ASP A 225 15.31 -10.50 2.25
N LEU A 226 15.09 -9.50 3.09
CA LEU A 226 15.18 -8.09 2.74
C LEU A 226 16.55 -7.56 3.17
N PHE A 227 17.55 -7.67 2.30
CA PHE A 227 18.92 -7.26 2.57
C PHE A 227 19.22 -5.85 2.02
N LEU A 228 19.48 -4.89 2.89
CA LEU A 228 19.94 -3.53 2.61
C LEU A 228 21.26 -3.31 3.37
N ASN A 229 22.28 -2.80 2.71
CA ASN A 229 23.60 -2.60 3.31
C ASN A 229 24.23 -1.29 2.85
N GLN A 230 25.18 -0.78 3.65
CA GLN A 230 25.80 0.54 3.49
C GLN A 230 24.73 1.64 3.40
N GLU A 231 24.97 2.75 2.70
CA GLU A 231 24.01 3.85 2.57
C GLU A 231 22.89 3.55 1.54
N SER A 232 22.49 2.28 1.39
CA SER A 232 21.34 1.92 0.55
C SER A 232 20.05 2.49 1.10
N ARG A 233 19.18 2.96 0.21
CA ARG A 233 17.91 3.57 0.59
C ARG A 233 16.76 2.97 -0.20
N LEU A 234 15.74 2.47 0.50
CA LEU A 234 14.46 2.07 -0.07
C LEU A 234 13.42 3.15 0.24
N GLU A 235 13.04 3.95 -0.75
CA GLU A 235 12.02 5.00 -0.61
C GLU A 235 10.69 4.54 -1.21
N ILE A 236 9.62 4.60 -0.43
CA ILE A 236 8.26 4.19 -0.83
C ILE A 236 7.33 5.38 -0.60
N ALA A 237 6.78 5.91 -1.69
CA ALA A 237 5.89 7.08 -1.63
C ALA A 237 4.47 6.73 -1.14
N GLY A 238 4.02 5.49 -1.35
CA GLY A 238 2.71 5.00 -0.92
C GLY A 238 2.78 4.14 0.35
N ASP A 239 1.75 3.30 0.51
CA ASP A 239 1.69 2.31 1.60
C ASP A 239 2.66 1.15 1.35
N ALA A 240 3.15 0.54 2.43
CA ALA A 240 3.99 -0.64 2.39
C ALA A 240 3.34 -1.80 3.15
N LEU A 241 3.20 -2.96 2.51
CA LEU A 241 2.76 -4.21 3.13
C LEU A 241 3.93 -5.18 3.18
N PHE A 242 4.24 -5.66 4.38
CA PHE A 242 5.31 -6.62 4.64
C PHE A 242 4.70 -7.91 5.20
N GLU A 243 4.46 -8.92 4.37
CA GLU A 243 3.78 -10.16 4.78
C GLU A 243 4.71 -11.12 5.52
N THR A 244 5.88 -11.44 4.94
CA THR A 244 6.88 -12.32 5.59
C THR A 244 8.27 -11.75 5.36
N VAL A 245 8.73 -10.91 6.28
CA VAL A 245 10.10 -10.40 6.24
C VAL A 245 10.96 -11.23 7.17
N SER A 246 11.84 -12.04 6.60
CA SER A 246 12.93 -12.65 7.34
C SER A 246 14.03 -11.61 7.54
N LEU A 247 13.97 -10.86 8.64
CA LEU A 247 15.08 -10.00 9.09
C LEU A 247 16.07 -10.83 9.93
N GLN A 248 16.61 -11.92 9.40
CA GLN A 248 17.62 -12.69 10.11
C GLN A 248 18.91 -11.88 10.28
N GLY A 249 19.04 -11.22 11.44
CA GLY A 249 20.26 -10.72 12.10
C GLY A 249 21.14 -9.69 11.37
N ASN A 250 21.02 -9.56 10.05
CA ASN A 250 22.00 -8.93 9.18
C ASN A 250 21.37 -8.24 7.97
N SER A 251 20.05 -8.14 7.94
CA SER A 251 19.30 -7.78 6.74
C SER A 251 19.26 -6.27 6.49
N ILE A 252 19.50 -5.39 7.48
CA ILE A 252 19.68 -3.95 7.23
C ILE A 252 20.92 -3.48 8.00
N LYS A 253 21.93 -2.92 7.32
CA LYS A 253 23.27 -2.65 7.88
C LYS A 253 23.88 -1.32 7.41
N ASN A 254 24.82 -0.81 8.20
CA ASN A 254 25.80 0.22 7.81
C ASN A 254 25.17 1.52 7.26
N GLY A 255 24.11 2.02 7.90
CA GLY A 255 23.43 3.26 7.48
C GLY A 255 22.35 3.06 6.42
N ALA A 256 21.97 1.82 6.13
CA ALA A 256 20.88 1.52 5.21
C ALA A 256 19.55 1.95 5.82
N SER A 257 18.65 2.49 4.99
CA SER A 257 17.33 2.94 5.47
C SER A 257 16.18 2.56 4.54
N ILE A 258 15.00 2.40 5.14
CA ILE A 258 13.72 2.26 4.44
C ILE A 258 12.88 3.47 4.84
N CYS A 259 12.51 4.32 3.88
CA CYS A 259 11.60 5.45 4.06
C CYS A 259 10.24 5.09 3.47
N VAL A 260 9.18 4.97 4.28
CA VAL A 260 7.79 4.80 3.80
C VAL A 260 7.01 6.06 4.09
N HIS A 261 6.37 6.67 3.10
CA HIS A 261 5.58 7.90 3.26
C HIS A 261 4.08 7.64 3.50
N GLY A 262 3.62 6.40 3.26
CA GLY A 262 2.25 5.95 3.57
C GLY A 262 2.17 5.11 4.85
N LYS A 263 1.13 4.27 4.94
CA LYS A 263 0.93 3.35 6.06
C LYS A 263 1.80 2.11 5.91
N ILE A 264 2.36 1.64 7.02
CA ILE A 264 3.01 0.32 7.09
C ILE A 264 2.01 -0.70 7.62
N HIS A 265 1.77 -1.74 6.84
CA HIS A 265 1.00 -2.92 7.23
C HIS A 265 1.96 -4.08 7.48
N LYS A 266 1.92 -4.65 8.69
CA LYS A 266 2.72 -5.83 9.07
C LYS A 266 1.89 -6.80 9.91
N PRO A 267 2.12 -8.12 9.85
CA PRO A 267 1.53 -9.08 10.77
C PRO A 267 1.94 -8.78 12.22
N GLU A 268 1.02 -9.01 13.15
CA GLU A 268 1.23 -8.78 14.59
C GLU A 268 2.42 -9.59 15.14
N ASN A 269 2.74 -10.72 14.52
CA ASN A 269 3.82 -11.63 14.93
C ASN A 269 5.19 -11.29 14.33
N LEU A 270 5.29 -10.27 13.47
CA LEU A 270 6.56 -9.81 12.91
C LEU A 270 7.23 -8.83 13.89
N PHE A 271 7.96 -9.41 14.86
CA PHE A 271 8.99 -8.85 15.76
C PHE A 271 8.71 -7.52 16.51
N PRO A 272 9.32 -7.33 17.70
CA PRO A 272 9.33 -6.04 18.37
C PRO A 272 10.33 -5.10 17.68
N LEU A 273 9.84 -4.26 16.77
CA LEU A 273 10.54 -3.05 16.36
C LEU A 273 10.37 -2.02 17.49
N THR A 274 11.39 -1.86 18.34
CA THR A 274 11.42 -0.80 19.37
C THR A 274 11.71 0.55 18.72
N VAL A 275 11.09 1.64 19.19
CA VAL A 275 11.00 2.92 18.47
C VAL A 275 11.54 4.06 19.32
N GLU A 276 12.59 4.75 18.89
CA GLU A 276 13.07 6.00 19.51
C GLU A 276 13.49 7.03 18.46
N LYS A 277 13.39 8.32 18.80
CA LYS A 277 13.51 9.48 17.89
C LYS A 277 14.96 9.93 17.70
N THR A 278 15.47 10.02 16.47
CA THR A 278 16.73 10.74 16.16
C THR A 278 16.49 12.07 15.43
N SER A 279 17.51 12.92 15.41
CA SER A 279 17.47 14.30 14.88
C SER A 279 18.12 14.46 13.49
N GLU A 280 18.54 13.38 12.83
CA GLU A 280 19.27 13.45 11.56
C GLU A 280 18.43 12.88 10.40
N THR A 281 17.96 13.78 9.54
CA THR A 281 16.98 13.51 8.48
C THR A 281 17.63 12.95 7.22
N SER A 282 17.71 11.62 7.08
CA SER A 282 18.09 10.99 5.81
C SER A 282 16.90 10.89 4.83
N CYS A 283 15.67 10.70 5.34
CA CYS A 283 14.44 10.87 4.57
C CYS A 283 14.12 12.38 4.44
N LYS A 284 14.40 12.97 3.27
CA LYS A 284 14.41 14.44 3.06
C LYS A 284 13.05 15.17 3.12
N HIS A 285 11.97 14.52 3.56
CA HIS A 285 10.66 15.14 3.69
C HIS A 285 9.89 14.53 4.85
N LEU A 286 10.07 15.04 6.08
CA LEU A 286 9.23 14.69 7.21
C LEU A 286 7.88 15.43 7.09
N GLY A 287 7.02 14.94 6.19
CA GLY A 287 5.58 15.13 6.30
C GLY A 287 4.99 14.14 7.31
N GLU A 288 3.70 14.26 7.60
CA GLU A 288 3.01 13.31 8.46
C GLU A 288 3.04 11.88 7.89
N GLY A 289 3.37 10.88 8.71
CA GLY A 289 3.30 9.47 8.32
C GLY A 289 4.53 8.87 7.62
N VAL A 290 5.68 9.53 7.66
CA VAL A 290 6.95 8.92 7.24
C VAL A 290 7.39 7.85 8.25
N TRP A 291 8.09 6.80 7.82
CA TRP A 291 8.69 5.75 8.65
C TRP A 291 10.12 5.51 8.17
N GLU A 292 11.14 5.73 9.00
CA GLU A 292 12.55 5.42 8.69
C GLU A 292 13.07 4.25 9.53
N LEU A 293 13.50 3.16 8.88
CA LEU A 293 14.18 2.02 9.54
C LEU A 293 15.69 2.13 9.42
N ASN A 294 16.40 2.51 10.50
CA ASN A 294 17.87 2.58 10.53
C ASN A 294 18.46 1.67 11.62
N LYS A 295 19.67 1.15 11.41
CA LYS A 295 20.45 0.40 12.40
C LYS A 295 21.54 1.31 12.97
N ASN A 296 21.32 1.83 14.18
CA ASN A 296 22.30 2.66 14.85
C ASN A 296 23.32 1.78 15.60
N SER A 297 24.60 1.93 15.28
CA SER A 297 25.69 1.25 16.00
C SER A 297 26.25 2.17 17.07
N ASN A 298 25.53 2.32 18.19
CA ASN A 298 26.16 2.84 19.40
C ASN A 298 27.14 1.75 19.88
N GLY A 299 28.39 2.13 20.17
CA GLY A 299 29.56 1.25 20.35
C GLY A 299 29.50 0.20 21.48
N ASP A 300 28.33 -0.11 22.00
CA ASP A 300 28.09 -0.91 23.20
C ASP A 300 27.60 -2.35 22.89
N GLY A 301 27.65 -2.75 21.63
CA GLY A 301 27.35 -4.13 21.20
C GLY A 301 25.86 -4.52 21.15
N ASN A 302 24.96 -3.66 21.64
CA ASN A 302 23.52 -3.86 21.50
C ASN A 302 22.98 -3.08 20.30
N SER A 303 22.58 -3.82 19.26
CA SER A 303 21.96 -3.25 18.06
C SER A 303 20.47 -3.02 18.31
N TYR A 304 19.99 -1.80 18.11
CA TYR A 304 18.56 -1.48 18.13
C TYR A 304 18.12 -0.93 16.76
N TRP A 305 16.85 -1.13 16.44
CA TRP A 305 16.20 -0.70 15.21
C TRP A 305 15.45 0.62 15.47
N GLU A 306 15.39 1.52 14.49
CA GLU A 306 14.67 2.80 14.58
C GLU A 306 13.39 2.79 13.72
N ILE A 307 12.36 3.55 14.11
CA ILE A 307 11.21 3.90 13.26
C ILE A 307 10.94 5.39 13.48
N ILE A 308 11.15 6.23 12.47
CA ILE A 308 10.84 7.67 12.58
C ILE A 308 9.43 7.93 12.04
N GLY A 309 8.43 8.11 12.91
CA GLY A 309 7.09 8.56 12.51
C GLY A 309 6.56 9.73 13.34
N SER A 310 5.87 10.67 12.70
CA SER A 310 5.15 11.74 13.39
C SER A 310 3.72 11.28 13.72
N THR A 311 3.35 11.37 15.00
CA THR A 311 1.94 11.38 15.42
C THR A 311 1.62 12.77 15.98
N SER A 312 0.69 13.47 15.33
CA SER A 312 -0.35 14.33 15.92
C SER A 312 -1.27 14.72 14.77
N LEU A 313 -2.60 14.62 14.87
CA LEU A 313 -3.40 15.33 15.86
C LEU A 313 -4.67 14.55 16.27
N ASP A 314 -5.00 14.69 17.56
CA ASP A 314 -6.38 14.74 18.07
C ASP A 314 -7.22 15.82 17.37
#